data_AF-A0A962EVM8-F1
#
_entry.id   AF-A0A962EVM8-F1
#
_cell.length_a   1.000
_cell.length_b   1.000
_cell.length_c   1.000
_cell.angle_alpha   90.00
_cell.angle_beta   90.00
_cell.angle_gamma   90.00
#
_symmetry.space_group_name_H-M   'P 1'
#
loop_
_entity.id
_entity.type
_entity.pdbx_description
1 polymer ?
#
loop_
_entity_poly.entity_id
_entity_poly.type
_entity_poly.pdbx_seq_one_letter_code
_entity_poly.pdbx_strand_id
1 'polypeptide(L)' 'KDLGICLDEARRNGASLPVTALVDQFYSEVQKMGGSRWDTSSLIARLSNADKPKA' A
#
# COMPACT_ATOMS: atom_id res chain seq x y z
N LYS A 1 8.44 1.47 3.94
CA LYS A 1 9.48 1.51 4.98
C LYS A 1 8.87 1.98 6.31
N ASP A 2 8.29 3.17 6.37
CA ASP A 2 7.69 3.70 7.61
C ASP A 2 6.43 2.94 8.04
N LEU A 3 5.59 2.52 7.08
CA LEU A 3 4.42 1.68 7.35
C LEU A 3 4.79 0.33 7.99
N GLY A 4 5.92 -0.28 7.60
CA GLY A 4 6.42 -1.51 8.20
C GLY A 4 6.77 -1.33 9.67
N ILE A 5 7.40 -0.21 10.02
CA ILE A 5 7.74 0.13 11.41
C ILE A 5 6.45 0.34 12.24
N CYS A 6 5.46 1.05 11.70
CA CYS A 6 4.15 1.22 12.34
C CYS A 6 3.45 -0.12 12.60
N LEU A 7 3.49 -1.04 11.63
CA LEU A 7 2.86 -2.36 11.74
C LEU A 7 3.61 -3.31 12.70
N ASP A 8 4.94 -3.18 12.80
CA ASP A 8 5.73 -3.93 13.78
C ASP A 8 5.46 -3.44 15.20
N GLU A 9 5.35 -2.12 15.41
CA GLU A 9 5.02 -1.57 16.71
C GLU A 9 3.57 -1.90 17.13
N ALA A 10 2.62 -1.84 16.18
CA ALA A 10 1.25 -2.27 16.41
C ALA A 10 1.14 -3.73 16.86
N ARG A 11 1.99 -4.61 16.29
CA ARG A 11 2.08 -6.01 16.72
C ARG A 11 2.62 -6.16 18.14
N ARG A 12 3.55 -5.29 18.56
CA ARG A 12 4.15 -5.31 19.91
C ARG A 12 3.18 -4.82 20.99
N ASN A 13 2.36 -3.82 20.68
CA ASN A 13 1.42 -3.23 21.63
C ASN A 13 -0.01 -3.77 21.52
N GLY A 14 -0.27 -4.67 20.57
CA GLY A 14 -1.60 -5.28 20.36
C GLY A 14 -2.60 -4.37 19.64
N ALA A 15 -2.17 -3.25 19.08
CA ALA A 15 -3.04 -2.37 18.30
C ALA A 15 -3.41 -3.00 16.95
N SER A 16 -4.69 -2.93 16.61
CA SER A 16 -5.17 -3.33 15.29
C SER A 16 -5.09 -2.15 14.33
N LEU A 17 -4.29 -2.27 13.26
CA LEU A 17 -4.14 -1.26 12.21
C LEU A 17 -4.57 -1.80 10.83
N PRO A 18 -5.86 -2.16 10.63
CA PRO A 18 -6.32 -2.82 9.41
C PRO A 18 -6.18 -1.93 8.17
N VAL A 19 -6.40 -0.62 8.31
CA VAL A 19 -6.24 0.34 7.20
C VAL A 19 -4.77 0.51 6.82
N THR A 20 -3.88 0.58 7.80
CA THR A 20 -2.43 0.67 7.56
C THR A 20 -1.91 -0.56 6.83
N ALA A 21 -2.38 -1.75 7.21
CA ALA A 21 -2.04 -3.00 6.53
C ALA A 21 -2.53 -3.03 5.07
N LEU A 22 -3.75 -2.55 4.82
CA LEU A 22 -4.30 -2.43 3.46
C LEU A 22 -3.47 -1.47 2.59
N VAL A 23 -3.07 -0.33 3.16
CA VAL A 23 -2.23 0.66 2.47
C VAL A 23 -0.83 0.09 2.18
N ASP A 24 -0.23 -0.65 3.11
CA ASP A 24 1.06 -1.32 2.89
C ASP A 24 1.00 -2.36 1.76
N GLN A 25 -0.11 -3.09 1.66
CA GLN A 25 -0.37 -4.00 0.54
C GLN A 25 -0.49 -3.23 -0.79
N PHE A 26 -1.14 -2.06 -0.79
CA PHE A 26 -1.24 -1.24 -1.99
C PHE A 26 0.12 -0.70 -2.45
N TYR A 27 0.96 -0.25 -1.52
CA TYR A 27 2.34 0.15 -1.83
C TYR A 27 3.17 -1.02 -2.37
N SER A 28 3.01 -2.22 -1.82
CA SER A 28 3.68 -3.43 -2.30
C SER A 28 3.33 -3.75 -3.75
N GLU A 29 2.09 -3.52 -4.17
CA GLU A 29 1.66 -3.70 -5.56
C GLU A 29 2.22 -2.61 -6.49
N VAL A 30 2.25 -1.35 -6.06
CA VAL A 30 2.88 -0.25 -6.83
C VAL A 30 4.37 -0.52 -7.05
N GLN A 31 5.07 -1.05 -6.05
CA GLN A 31 6.46 -1.47 -6.21
C GLN A 31 6.62 -2.60 -7.22
N LYS A 32 5.75 -3.61 -7.18
CA LYS A 32 5.73 -4.72 -8.16
C LYS A 32 5.46 -4.24 -9.59
N MET A 33 4.70 -3.16 -9.77
CA MET A 33 4.45 -2.52 -11.06
C MET A 33 5.64 -1.67 -11.57
N GLY A 34 6.78 -1.65 -10.87
CA GLY A 34 7.96 -0.85 -11.23
C GLY A 34 7.91 0.59 -10.72
N GLY A 35 6.92 0.93 -9.89
CA GLY A 35 6.70 2.27 -9.34
C GLY A 35 7.52 2.58 -8.10
N SER A 36 8.75 2.04 -7.96
CA SER A 36 9.60 2.21 -6.76
C SER A 36 9.88 3.67 -6.37
N ARG A 37 9.54 4.63 -7.24
CA ARG A 37 9.76 6.06 -7.08
C ARG A 37 8.49 6.89 -7.32
N TRP A 38 7.33 6.24 -7.38
CA TRP A 38 6.05 6.92 -7.56
C TRP A 38 5.57 7.50 -6.22
N ASP A 39 5.12 8.75 -6.26
CA ASP A 39 4.68 9.50 -5.07
C ASP A 39 3.35 8.97 -4.51
N THR A 40 2.90 9.43 -3.34
CA THR A 40 1.64 9.03 -2.66
C THR A 40 0.40 9.10 -3.58
N SER A 41 0.43 10.00 -4.56
CA SER A 41 -0.58 10.14 -5.63
C SER A 41 -0.70 8.90 -6.53
N SER A 42 0.27 7.98 -6.53
CA SER A 42 0.22 6.71 -7.25
C SER A 42 -0.83 5.73 -6.76
N LEU A 43 -1.36 5.93 -5.55
CA LEU A 43 -2.54 5.19 -5.09
C LEU A 43 -3.78 5.50 -5.96
N ILE A 44 -3.86 6.70 -6.56
CA ILE A 44 -4.90 7.04 -7.55
C ILE A 44 -4.67 6.30 -8.87
N ALA A 45 -3.43 6.01 -9.25
CA ALA A 45 -3.14 5.20 -10.45
C ALA A 45 -3.69 3.77 -10.33
N ARG A 46 -3.84 3.25 -9.10
CA ARG A 46 -4.53 1.97 -8.84
C ARG A 46 -6.03 2.07 -9.14
N LEU A 47 -6.68 3.20 -8.86
CA LEU A 47 -8.09 3.43 -9.19
C LEU A 47 -8.28 3.43 -10.72
N SER A 48 -7.43 4.14 -11.46
CA SER A 48 -7.50 4.17 -12.94
C SER A 48 -7.19 2.85 -13.63
N ASN A 49 -6.49 1.91 -12.96
CA ASN A 49 -6.26 0.56 -13.47
C ASN A 49 -7.34 -0.45 -13.02
N ALA A 50 -7.99 -0.23 -11.87
CA ALA A 50 -9.15 -1.02 -11.44
C ALA A 50 -10.35 -0.82 -12.39
N ASP A 51 -10.46 0.36 -13.00
CA ASP A 51 -11.50 0.69 -13.98
C ASP A 51 -11.21 0.18 -15.40
N LYS A 52 -10.03 -0.40 -15.66
CA LYS A 52 -9.74 -0.97 -16.98
C LYS A 52 -10.35 -2.37 -17.09
N PRO A 53 -11.20 -2.63 -18.11
CA PRO A 53 -11.69 -3.97 -18.35
C PRO A 53 -10.51 -4.90 -18.62
N LYS A 54 -10.49 -6.05 -17.93
CA LYS A 54 -9.55 -7.12 -18.26
C LYS A 54 -9.87 -7.61 -19.67
N ALA A 55 -8.98 -7.32 -20.62
CA ALA A 55 -8.99 -7.89 -21.96
C ALA A 55 -8.50 -9.34 -21.93
#